data_AF-A0A951FH82-F1
#
_entry.id   AF-A0A951FH82-F1
#
_cell.length_a   1.000
_cell.length_b   1.000
_cell.length_c   1.000
_cell.angle_alpha   90.00
_cell.angle_beta   90.00
_cell.angle_gamma   90.00
#
_symmetry.space_group_name_H-M   'P 1'
#
loop_
_entity.id
_entity.type
_entity.pdbx_description
1 polymer ?
#
loop_
_entity_poly.entity_id
_entity_poly.type
_entity_poly.pdbx_seq_one_letter_code
_entity_poly.pdbx_strand_id
1 'polypeptide(L)'
;MTDQHVDELIDLYALGALEPGEQAAVDEHLDDCPRCRAQLEEAKQLVLMFAWTPDQHDPPPALRGKVMQRVSHLQRLQGSTQRSWWDRLALPQWLRSPQLGLQLSGALVLVAALLGWRIFGLQSEVTSLRAQIAEQETLVAVLYEPDTRIVPLAAANDPAVTHGYLLFDPERQQAVIKSTALAALPQDQTYQLWLIDGSQPESVGLLSTGPDGHGTAEVMAQRPFSQYQAFGISIEPAGGSDQPTTTPIVVVSL
;
A
#
# COMPACT_ATOMS: atom_id res chain seq x y z
N MET A 1 -2.78 8.29 -45.51
CA MET A 1 -3.11 9.39 -46.44
C MET A 1 -2.48 10.64 -45.85
N THR A 2 -1.85 11.44 -46.69
CA THR A 2 -1.06 12.63 -46.35
C THR A 2 -1.74 13.51 -45.30
N ASP A 3 -0.99 13.88 -44.25
CA ASP A 3 -1.33 14.87 -43.20
C ASP A 3 -1.55 16.26 -43.80
N GLN A 4 -2.60 16.41 -44.61
CA GLN A 4 -3.02 17.72 -45.07
C GLN A 4 -4.05 18.23 -44.07
N HIS A 5 -3.54 18.90 -43.04
CA HIS A 5 -4.37 19.59 -42.07
C HIS A 5 -5.13 20.73 -42.73
N VAL A 6 -6.37 20.94 -42.29
CA VAL A 6 -7.26 22.02 -42.77
C VAL A 6 -7.05 23.32 -42.00
N ASP A 7 -5.86 23.53 -41.42
CA ASP A 7 -5.59 24.63 -40.48
C ASP A 7 -5.94 26.01 -41.08
N GLU A 8 -5.73 26.19 -42.39
CA GLU A 8 -6.05 27.43 -43.13
C GLU A 8 -7.55 27.68 -43.32
N LEU A 9 -8.38 26.64 -43.24
CA LEU A 9 -9.83 26.71 -43.41
C LEU A 9 -10.59 26.84 -42.08
N ILE A 10 -9.94 26.55 -40.95
CA ILE A 10 -10.59 26.53 -39.62
C ILE A 10 -11.17 27.89 -39.22
N ASP A 11 -10.47 28.99 -39.51
CA ASP A 11 -10.94 30.34 -39.17
C ASP A 11 -12.17 30.74 -40.01
N LEU A 12 -12.15 30.41 -41.30
CA LEU A 12 -13.29 30.63 -42.20
C LEU A 12 -14.47 29.71 -41.86
N TYR A 13 -14.19 28.48 -41.43
CA TYR A 13 -15.20 27.55 -40.93
C TYR A 13 -15.87 28.10 -39.67
N ALA A 14 -15.09 28.66 -38.73
CA ALA A 14 -15.61 29.28 -37.51
C ALA A 14 -16.50 30.50 -37.80
N LEU A 15 -16.18 31.26 -38.85
CA LEU A 15 -16.99 32.39 -39.35
C LEU A 15 -18.20 31.97 -40.19
N GLY A 16 -18.31 30.69 -40.56
CA GLY A 16 -19.34 30.20 -41.47
C GLY A 16 -19.20 30.73 -42.90
N ALA A 17 -17.96 31.01 -43.33
CA ALA A 17 -17.64 31.68 -44.60
C ALA A 17 -17.04 30.75 -45.68
N LEU A 18 -17.07 29.43 -45.47
CA LEU A 18 -16.57 28.45 -46.44
C LEU A 18 -17.57 28.09 -47.53
N GLU A 19 -17.06 27.67 -48.69
CA GLU A 19 -17.88 27.08 -49.74
C GLU A 19 -18.36 25.67 -49.34
N PRO A 20 -19.51 25.17 -49.86
CA PRO A 20 -20.06 23.87 -49.45
C PRO A 20 -19.11 22.67 -49.61
N GLY A 21 -18.22 22.72 -50.61
CA GLY A 21 -17.22 21.67 -50.83
C GLY A 21 -16.09 21.68 -49.79
N GLU A 22 -15.65 22.87 -49.37
CA GLU A 22 -14.62 23.05 -48.33
C GLU A 22 -15.18 22.73 -46.94
N GLN A 23 -16.44 23.10 -46.69
CA GLN A 23 -17.11 22.79 -45.44
C GLN A 23 -17.19 21.27 -45.20
N ALA A 24 -17.55 20.49 -46.22
CA ALA A 24 -17.60 19.03 -46.13
C ALA A 24 -16.22 18.42 -45.83
N ALA A 25 -15.16 18.97 -46.41
CA ALA A 25 -13.78 18.52 -46.16
C ALA A 25 -13.33 18.81 -44.72
N VAL A 26 -13.72 19.96 -44.16
CA VAL A 26 -13.45 20.29 -42.75
C VAL A 26 -14.29 19.41 -41.82
N ASP A 27 -15.57 19.20 -42.11
CA ASP A 27 -16.46 18.33 -41.31
C ASP A 27 -15.90 16.90 -41.21
N GLU A 28 -15.47 16.32 -42.33
CA GLU A 28 -14.84 14.99 -42.37
C GLU A 28 -13.53 14.94 -41.56
N HIS A 29 -12.70 15.99 -41.63
CA HIS A 29 -11.42 16.03 -40.92
C HIS A 29 -11.59 16.19 -39.39
N LEU A 30 -12.62 16.91 -38.95
CA LEU A 30 -12.88 17.17 -37.53
C LEU A 30 -13.29 15.92 -36.74
N ASP A 31 -13.84 14.90 -37.42
CA ASP A 31 -14.19 13.62 -36.80
C ASP A 31 -12.95 12.91 -36.24
N ASP A 32 -11.82 12.96 -36.96
CA ASP A 32 -10.61 12.19 -36.62
C ASP A 32 -9.47 13.03 -36.01
N CYS A 33 -9.45 14.36 -36.16
CA CYS A 33 -8.32 15.20 -35.72
C CYS A 33 -8.60 16.04 -34.46
N PRO A 34 -8.01 15.71 -33.29
CA PRO A 34 -8.20 16.48 -32.06
C PRO A 34 -7.53 17.87 -32.10
N ARG A 35 -6.45 18.03 -32.88
CA ARG A 35 -5.73 19.31 -32.99
C ARG A 35 -6.58 20.37 -33.70
N CYS A 36 -7.15 20.04 -34.85
CA CYS A 36 -8.02 20.95 -35.59
C CYS A 36 -9.33 21.23 -34.83
N ARG A 37 -9.82 20.27 -34.02
CA ARG A 37 -10.93 20.53 -33.08
C ARG A 37 -10.57 21.58 -32.01
N ALA A 38 -9.36 21.53 -31.46
CA ALA A 38 -8.90 22.54 -30.49
C ALA A 38 -8.77 23.92 -31.14
N GLN A 39 -8.16 24.00 -32.33
CA GLN A 39 -8.03 25.25 -33.09
C GLN A 39 -9.40 25.85 -33.45
N LEU A 40 -10.38 25.02 -33.81
CA LEU A 40 -11.74 25.48 -34.09
C LEU A 40 -12.40 26.12 -32.86
N GLU A 41 -12.16 25.57 -31.67
CA GLU A 41 -12.71 26.13 -30.44
C GLU A 41 -12.09 27.49 -30.11
N GLU A 42 -10.77 27.64 -30.32
CA GLU A 42 -10.08 28.94 -30.19
C GLU A 42 -10.62 29.97 -31.19
N ALA A 43 -10.76 29.58 -32.46
CA ALA A 43 -11.32 30.44 -33.51
C ALA A 43 -12.76 30.89 -33.17
N LYS A 44 -13.61 29.98 -32.67
CA LYS A 44 -14.97 30.32 -32.22
C LYS A 44 -14.99 31.33 -31.08
N GLN A 45 -14.06 31.24 -30.13
CA GLN A 45 -13.96 32.21 -29.04
C GLN A 45 -13.65 33.61 -29.57
N LEU A 46 -12.75 33.73 -30.55
CA LEU A 46 -12.46 35.00 -31.22
C LEU A 46 -13.68 35.55 -31.96
N VAL A 47 -14.40 34.70 -32.70
CA VAL A 47 -15.64 35.09 -33.39
C VAL A 47 -16.70 35.61 -32.41
N LEU A 48 -16.84 34.97 -31.25
CA LEU A 48 -17.76 35.41 -30.20
C LEU A 48 -17.41 36.78 -29.62
N MET A 49 -16.13 37.17 -29.60
CA MET A 49 -15.74 38.53 -29.21
C MET A 49 -16.25 39.58 -30.21
N PHE A 50 -16.25 39.26 -31.51
CA PHE A 50 -16.76 40.13 -32.56
C PHE A 50 -18.29 40.16 -32.65
N ALA A 51 -19.01 39.21 -32.02
CA ALA A 51 -20.47 39.13 -32.08
C ALA A 51 -21.18 40.40 -31.55
N TRP A 52 -20.51 41.19 -30.73
CA TRP A 52 -21.02 42.44 -30.15
C TRP A 52 -20.66 43.69 -30.95
N THR A 53 -19.83 43.58 -32.00
CA THR A 53 -19.39 44.73 -32.82
C THR A 53 -20.51 45.31 -33.69
N PRO A 54 -21.39 44.51 -34.32
CA PRO A 54 -22.53 45.04 -35.09
C PRO A 54 -23.65 45.61 -34.21
N ASP A 55 -24.45 46.50 -34.79
CA ASP A 55 -25.65 47.05 -34.15
C ASP A 55 -26.65 45.94 -33.80
N GLN A 56 -26.99 45.86 -32.52
CA GLN A 56 -27.94 44.89 -32.00
C GLN A 56 -29.38 45.31 -32.35
N HIS A 57 -30.15 44.38 -32.92
CA HIS A 57 -31.55 44.60 -33.30
C HIS A 57 -32.46 43.67 -32.50
N ASP A 58 -33.60 44.19 -32.06
CA ASP A 58 -34.59 43.39 -31.36
C ASP A 58 -35.18 42.32 -32.27
N PRO A 59 -35.09 41.03 -31.89
CA PRO A 59 -35.64 39.95 -32.70
C PRO A 59 -37.18 39.98 -32.66
N PRO A 60 -37.87 39.52 -33.71
CA PRO A 60 -39.32 39.36 -33.69
C PRO A 60 -39.77 38.46 -32.52
N PRO A 61 -40.88 38.78 -31.82
CA PRO A 61 -41.29 38.08 -30.60
C PRO A 61 -41.57 36.58 -30.83
N ALA A 62 -41.90 36.18 -32.05
CA ALA A 62 -42.13 34.78 -32.42
C ALA A 62 -40.83 33.96 -32.63
N LEU A 63 -39.66 34.60 -32.76
CA LEU A 63 -38.42 33.93 -33.13
C LEU A 63 -37.95 32.93 -32.06
N ARG A 64 -38.04 33.31 -30.78
CA ARG A 64 -37.70 32.44 -29.64
C ARG A 64 -38.51 31.14 -29.68
N GLY A 65 -39.80 31.23 -29.95
CA GLY A 65 -40.69 30.07 -30.05
C GLY A 65 -40.27 29.12 -31.18
N LYS A 66 -39.97 29.67 -32.37
CA LYS A 66 -39.49 28.90 -33.54
C LYS A 66 -38.16 28.19 -33.26
N VAL A 67 -37.20 28.88 -32.63
CA VAL A 67 -35.89 28.31 -32.28
C VAL A 67 -36.06 27.17 -31.27
N MET A 68 -36.79 27.40 -30.18
CA MET A 68 -37.01 26.38 -29.14
C MET A 68 -37.75 25.16 -29.69
N GLN A 69 -38.74 25.37 -30.57
CA GLN A 69 -39.42 24.26 -31.25
C GLN A 69 -38.46 23.45 -32.11
N ARG A 70 -37.56 24.10 -32.87
CA ARG A 70 -36.56 23.42 -33.69
C ARG A 70 -35.53 22.65 -32.85
N VAL A 71 -35.05 23.24 -31.75
CA VAL A 71 -34.15 22.58 -30.79
C VAL A 71 -34.83 21.34 -30.20
N SER A 72 -36.09 21.45 -29.76
CA SER A 72 -36.85 20.30 -29.22
C SER A 72 -37.05 19.18 -30.25
N HIS A 73 -37.13 19.52 -31.53
CA HIS A 73 -37.27 18.56 -32.62
C HIS A 73 -35.93 17.86 -32.88
N LEU A 74 -34.82 18.59 -32.91
CA LEU A 74 -33.48 18.01 -33.05
C LEU A 74 -33.09 17.13 -31.86
N GLN A 75 -33.41 17.54 -30.64
CA GLN A 75 -33.23 16.73 -29.44
C GLN A 75 -34.05 15.44 -29.48
N ARG A 76 -35.27 15.48 -30.03
CA ARG A 76 -36.06 14.25 -30.24
C ARG A 76 -35.45 13.32 -31.29
N LEU A 77 -34.84 13.87 -32.34
CA LEU A 77 -34.14 13.06 -33.35
C LEU A 77 -32.85 12.45 -32.77
N GLN A 78 -32.02 13.22 -32.07
CA GLN A 78 -30.80 12.72 -31.42
C GLN A 78 -31.09 11.79 -30.24
N GLY A 79 -32.15 12.06 -29.47
CA GLY A 79 -32.63 11.24 -28.36
C GLY A 79 -33.13 9.85 -28.77
N SER A 80 -33.27 9.56 -30.07
CA SER A 80 -33.55 8.22 -30.58
C SER A 80 -32.29 7.36 -30.83
N THR A 81 -31.09 7.95 -30.73
CA THR A 81 -29.80 7.24 -30.82
C THR A 81 -29.15 6.95 -29.47
N GLN A 82 -29.78 7.34 -28.36
CA GLN A 82 -29.36 6.85 -27.05
C GLN A 82 -29.86 5.41 -26.85
N ARG A 83 -29.34 4.48 -27.67
CA ARG A 83 -29.34 3.06 -27.32
C ARG A 83 -28.64 2.95 -25.98
N SER A 84 -29.40 2.55 -24.98
CA SER A 84 -28.87 2.22 -23.68
C SER A 84 -27.73 1.23 -23.89
N TRP A 85 -26.64 1.34 -23.15
CA TRP A 85 -25.57 0.34 -23.22
C TRP A 85 -26.11 -1.07 -22.89
N TRP A 86 -27.22 -1.14 -22.14
CA TRP A 86 -28.04 -2.32 -21.92
C TRP A 86 -28.71 -2.87 -23.20
N ASP A 87 -29.06 -2.03 -24.18
CA ASP A 87 -29.63 -2.45 -25.48
C ASP A 87 -28.56 -3.06 -26.41
N ARG A 88 -27.28 -2.69 -26.21
CA ARG A 88 -26.14 -3.33 -26.89
C ARG A 88 -25.78 -4.68 -26.26
N LEU A 89 -26.12 -4.88 -24.99
CA LEU A 89 -26.18 -6.19 -24.34
C LEU A 89 -27.49 -6.89 -24.71
N ALA A 90 -27.72 -7.10 -26.01
CA ALA A 90 -28.73 -8.03 -26.47
C ALA A 90 -28.27 -9.44 -26.06
N LEU A 91 -28.59 -9.84 -24.83
CA LEU A 91 -28.35 -11.19 -24.34
C LEU A 91 -29.01 -12.13 -25.35
N PRO A 92 -28.23 -12.99 -26.01
CA PRO A 92 -28.75 -13.77 -27.12
C PRO A 92 -29.89 -14.66 -26.62
N GLN A 93 -30.92 -14.81 -27.44
CA GLN A 93 -32.22 -15.42 -27.08
C GLN A 93 -32.13 -16.81 -26.43
N TRP A 94 -31.01 -17.53 -26.56
CA TRP A 94 -30.74 -18.80 -25.87
C TRP A 94 -30.57 -18.65 -24.35
N LEU A 95 -30.15 -17.48 -23.84
CA LEU A 95 -30.10 -17.16 -22.40
C LEU A 95 -31.48 -16.98 -21.73
N ARG A 96 -32.57 -16.87 -22.51
CA ARG A 96 -33.94 -16.76 -21.98
C ARG A 96 -34.56 -18.11 -21.60
N SER A 97 -33.84 -19.22 -21.80
CA SER A 97 -34.30 -20.53 -21.36
C SER A 97 -34.06 -20.69 -19.84
N PRO A 98 -35.07 -21.14 -19.07
CA PRO A 98 -34.95 -21.23 -17.60
C PRO A 98 -33.90 -22.25 -17.14
N GLN A 99 -33.44 -23.12 -18.04
CA GLN A 99 -32.42 -24.14 -17.78
C GLN A 99 -30.98 -23.57 -17.82
N LEU A 100 -30.73 -22.49 -18.59
CA LEU A 100 -29.42 -21.83 -18.68
C LEU A 100 -29.21 -20.74 -17.63
N GLY A 101 -30.29 -20.14 -17.11
CA GLY A 101 -30.22 -19.17 -16.00
C GLY A 101 -29.67 -19.76 -14.69
N LEU A 102 -29.92 -21.04 -14.43
CA LEU A 102 -29.38 -21.78 -13.28
C LEU A 102 -27.90 -22.16 -13.43
N GLN A 103 -27.39 -22.32 -14.66
CA GLN A 103 -25.97 -22.62 -14.89
C GLN A 103 -25.09 -21.37 -14.88
N LEU A 104 -25.60 -20.24 -15.38
CA LEU A 104 -24.88 -18.97 -15.38
C LEU A 104 -24.78 -18.34 -13.97
N SER A 105 -25.79 -18.53 -13.12
CA SER A 105 -25.71 -18.12 -11.70
C SER A 105 -24.65 -18.91 -10.93
N GLY A 106 -24.53 -20.22 -11.18
CA GLY A 106 -23.49 -21.06 -10.60
C GLY A 106 -22.08 -20.61 -10.97
N ALA A 107 -21.84 -20.29 -12.25
CA ALA A 107 -20.54 -19.79 -12.71
C ALA A 107 -20.17 -18.44 -12.07
N LEU A 108 -21.13 -17.51 -11.94
CA LEU A 108 -20.89 -16.22 -11.29
C LEU A 108 -20.57 -16.37 -9.80
N VAL A 109 -21.32 -17.23 -9.09
CA VAL A 109 -21.06 -17.52 -7.67
C VAL A 109 -19.70 -18.18 -7.48
N LEU A 110 -19.30 -19.08 -8.38
CA LEU A 110 -17.98 -19.69 -8.35
C LEU A 110 -16.86 -18.67 -8.59
N VAL A 111 -17.02 -17.76 -9.56
CA VAL A 111 -16.04 -16.69 -9.81
C VAL A 111 -15.96 -15.75 -8.61
N ALA A 112 -17.09 -15.35 -8.02
CA ALA A 112 -17.13 -14.52 -6.83
C ALA A 112 -16.47 -15.22 -5.62
N ALA A 113 -16.73 -16.52 -5.45
CA ALA A 113 -16.10 -17.33 -4.39
C ALA A 113 -14.58 -17.47 -4.60
N LEU A 114 -14.13 -17.69 -5.84
CA LEU A 114 -12.71 -17.75 -6.19
C LEU A 114 -12.02 -16.41 -5.96
N LEU A 115 -12.62 -15.31 -6.39
CA LEU A 115 -12.10 -13.96 -6.13
C LEU A 115 -12.08 -13.65 -4.63
N GLY A 116 -13.13 -14.01 -3.89
CA GLY A 116 -13.19 -13.90 -2.44
C GLY A 116 -12.07 -14.68 -1.76
N TRP A 117 -11.82 -15.93 -2.18
CA TRP A 117 -10.71 -16.73 -1.68
C TRP A 117 -9.36 -16.06 -2.01
N ARG A 118 -9.15 -15.59 -3.24
CA ARG A 118 -7.88 -14.92 -3.61
C ARG A 118 -7.66 -13.63 -2.81
N ILE A 119 -8.70 -12.83 -2.61
CA ILE A 119 -8.64 -11.62 -1.78
C ILE A 119 -8.30 -11.99 -0.33
N PHE A 120 -8.95 -13.00 0.23
CA PHE A 120 -8.68 -13.47 1.58
C PHE A 120 -7.24 -13.99 1.73
N GLY A 121 -6.76 -14.76 0.75
CA GLY A 121 -5.38 -15.23 0.70
C GLY A 121 -4.37 -14.08 0.65
N LEU A 122 -4.60 -13.10 -0.23
CA LEU A 122 -3.75 -11.91 -0.35
C LEU A 122 -3.76 -11.09 0.95
N GLN A 123 -4.91 -10.94 1.61
CA GLN A 123 -4.99 -10.25 2.90
C GLN A 123 -4.18 -10.96 3.98
N SER A 124 -4.25 -12.30 4.03
CA SER A 124 -3.49 -13.09 5.00
C SER A 124 -1.97 -12.96 4.79
N GLU A 125 -1.53 -12.92 3.53
CA GLU A 125 -0.13 -12.72 3.17
C GLU A 125 0.34 -11.30 3.52
N VAL A 126 -0.45 -10.27 3.23
CA VAL A 126 -0.14 -8.89 3.65
C VAL A 126 -0.02 -8.78 5.18
N THR A 127 -0.90 -9.45 5.94
CA THR A 127 -0.81 -9.42 7.40
C THR A 127 0.44 -10.12 7.93
N SER A 128 0.85 -11.25 7.34
CA SER A 128 2.05 -11.97 7.78
C SER A 128 3.33 -11.21 7.43
N LEU A 129 3.42 -10.63 6.23
CA LEU A 129 4.57 -9.79 5.84
C LEU A 129 4.67 -8.53 6.72
N ARG A 130 3.54 -7.89 7.04
CA ARG A 130 3.56 -6.74 7.97
C ARG A 130 4.02 -7.12 9.37
N ALA A 131 3.63 -8.31 9.86
CA ALA A 131 4.11 -8.80 11.15
C ALA A 131 5.63 -9.04 11.14
N GLN A 132 6.17 -9.62 10.07
CA GLN A 132 7.62 -9.80 9.90
C GLN A 132 8.37 -8.46 9.82
N ILE A 133 7.83 -7.48 9.10
CA ILE A 133 8.43 -6.13 9.04
C ILE A 133 8.41 -5.47 10.41
N ALA A 134 7.30 -5.55 11.15
CA ALA A 134 7.21 -4.99 12.50
C ALA A 134 8.22 -5.65 13.48
N GLU A 135 8.43 -6.96 13.36
CA GLU A 135 9.45 -7.69 14.12
C GLU A 135 10.89 -7.26 13.74
N GLN A 136 11.13 -6.91 12.47
CA GLN A 136 12.42 -6.38 12.04
C GLN A 136 12.62 -4.92 12.48
N GLU A 137 11.57 -4.09 12.41
CA GLU A 137 11.63 -2.68 12.82
C GLU A 137 11.86 -2.51 14.32
N THR A 138 11.33 -3.39 15.17
CA THR A 138 11.61 -3.35 16.62
C THR A 138 13.08 -3.63 16.94
N LEU A 139 13.72 -4.58 16.23
CA LEU A 139 15.16 -4.84 16.35
C LEU A 139 16.01 -3.65 15.89
N VAL A 140 15.53 -2.91 14.88
CA VAL A 140 16.20 -1.73 14.35
C VAL A 140 15.97 -0.51 15.23
N ALA A 141 14.79 -0.33 15.81
CA ALA A 141 14.45 0.81 16.67
C ALA A 141 15.35 0.87 17.92
N VAL A 142 15.67 -0.27 18.53
CA VAL A 142 16.62 -0.34 19.66
C VAL A 142 18.03 0.10 19.24
N LEU A 143 18.44 -0.11 17.98
CA LEU A 143 19.74 0.30 17.45
C LEU A 143 19.86 1.80 17.14
N TYR A 144 18.75 2.53 17.02
CA TYR A 144 18.73 3.95 16.63
C TYR A 144 18.52 4.93 17.80
N GLU A 145 18.38 4.45 19.04
CA GLU A 145 18.35 5.32 20.22
C GLU A 145 19.78 5.82 20.56
N PRO A 146 19.99 7.14 20.74
CA PRO A 146 21.32 7.76 20.73
C PRO A 146 22.29 7.27 21.81
N ASP A 147 21.79 6.69 22.91
CA ASP A 147 22.59 6.21 24.04
C ASP A 147 22.57 4.67 24.19
N THR A 148 22.04 3.93 23.21
CA THR A 148 22.04 2.46 23.24
C THR A 148 23.47 1.91 23.16
N ARG A 149 23.88 1.14 24.16
CA ARG A 149 25.11 0.34 24.15
C ARG A 149 24.83 -1.06 23.66
N ILE A 150 25.74 -1.59 22.85
CA ILE A 150 25.71 -2.97 22.36
C ILE A 150 26.93 -3.68 22.94
N VAL A 151 26.68 -4.65 23.83
CA VAL A 151 27.73 -5.49 24.41
C VAL A 151 27.65 -6.88 23.78
N PRO A 152 28.68 -7.31 23.03
CA PRO A 152 28.70 -8.66 22.48
C PRO A 152 28.79 -9.68 23.62
N LEU A 153 27.89 -10.65 23.59
CA LEU A 153 27.91 -11.80 24.48
C LEU A 153 28.84 -12.82 23.84
N ALA A 154 30.09 -12.91 24.29
CA ALA A 154 31.03 -13.93 23.88
C ALA A 154 31.60 -14.59 25.14
N ALA A 155 31.61 -15.93 25.21
CA ALA A 155 32.35 -16.58 26.30
C ALA A 155 33.83 -16.32 26.12
N ALA A 156 34.49 -15.99 27.23
CA ALA A 156 35.91 -15.69 27.24
C ALA A 156 36.81 -16.83 26.72
N ASN A 157 36.35 -18.10 26.67
CA ASN A 157 37.21 -19.25 26.35
C ASN A 157 36.53 -20.50 25.74
N ASP A 158 35.28 -20.43 25.23
CA ASP A 158 34.61 -21.63 24.70
C ASP A 158 33.95 -21.37 23.32
N PRO A 159 34.42 -22.01 22.23
CA PRO A 159 33.86 -21.86 20.88
C PRO A 159 32.46 -22.45 20.72
N ALA A 160 31.94 -23.18 21.71
CA ALA A 160 30.55 -23.65 21.74
C ALA A 160 29.54 -22.60 22.24
N VAL A 161 29.99 -21.39 22.61
CA VAL A 161 29.15 -20.43 23.33
C VAL A 161 28.59 -19.34 22.42
N THR A 162 27.27 -19.16 22.58
CA THR A 162 26.45 -17.97 22.36
C THR A 162 27.10 -16.87 21.54
N HIS A 163 26.72 -16.76 20.27
CA HIS A 163 26.95 -15.52 19.54
C HIS A 163 25.75 -14.63 19.80
N GLY A 164 25.92 -13.53 20.52
CA GLY A 164 24.79 -12.68 20.87
C GLY A 164 25.20 -11.26 21.18
N TYR A 165 24.20 -10.44 21.46
CA TYR A 165 24.39 -9.08 21.90
C TYR A 165 23.33 -8.70 22.91
N LEU A 166 23.75 -7.96 23.92
CA LEU A 166 22.89 -7.26 24.85
C LEU A 166 22.81 -5.81 24.36
N LEU A 167 21.60 -5.33 24.09
CA LEU A 167 21.33 -3.93 23.81
C LEU A 167 20.65 -3.29 25.02
N PHE A 168 21.22 -2.21 25.54
CA PHE A 168 20.64 -1.51 26.68
C PHE A 168 20.98 -0.02 26.63
N ASP A 169 20.14 0.79 27.26
CA ASP A 169 20.43 2.19 27.58
C ASP A 169 20.86 2.24 29.05
N PRO A 170 22.08 2.75 29.37
CA PRO A 170 22.58 2.83 30.75
C PRO A 170 21.63 3.54 31.72
N GLU A 171 20.85 4.51 31.26
CA GLU A 171 19.96 5.30 32.10
C GLU A 171 18.55 4.69 32.25
N ARG A 172 18.25 3.64 31.48
CA ARG A 172 16.97 2.93 31.55
C ARG A 172 17.11 1.62 32.32
N GLN A 173 15.95 1.05 32.62
CA GLN A 173 15.79 -0.24 33.30
C GLN A 173 15.50 -1.39 32.32
N GLN A 174 15.54 -1.14 31.01
CA GLN A 174 15.14 -2.08 29.99
C GLN A 174 16.32 -2.42 29.08
N ALA A 175 16.46 -3.69 28.76
CA ALA A 175 17.42 -4.18 27.78
C ALA A 175 16.81 -5.31 26.96
N VAL A 176 17.38 -5.55 25.78
CA VAL A 176 17.04 -6.68 24.94
C VAL A 176 18.28 -7.54 24.79
N ILE A 177 18.16 -8.82 25.13
CA ILE A 177 19.17 -9.81 24.79
C ILE A 177 18.73 -10.56 23.55
N LYS A 178 19.65 -10.67 22.59
CA LYS A 178 19.54 -11.60 21.49
C LYS A 178 20.73 -12.54 21.50
N SER A 179 20.42 -13.82 21.55
CA SER A 179 21.39 -14.91 21.55
C SER A 179 21.15 -15.79 20.34
N THR A 180 22.25 -16.24 19.74
CA THR A 180 22.26 -17.20 18.65
C THR A 180 23.18 -18.36 19.06
N ALA A 181 22.81 -19.57 18.63
CA ALA A 181 23.52 -20.81 18.95
C ALA A 181 23.57 -21.17 20.44
N LEU A 182 22.49 -20.94 21.19
CA LEU A 182 22.34 -21.58 22.50
C LEU A 182 22.05 -23.07 22.33
N ALA A 183 22.69 -23.90 23.15
CA ALA A 183 22.48 -25.34 23.14
C ALA A 183 21.06 -25.67 23.63
N ALA A 184 20.43 -26.68 23.03
CA ALA A 184 19.16 -27.19 23.53
C ALA A 184 19.37 -27.82 24.91
N LEU A 185 18.68 -27.28 25.92
CA LEU A 185 18.73 -27.81 27.28
C LEU A 185 17.68 -28.91 27.49
N PRO A 186 17.95 -29.86 28.39
CA PRO A 186 16.94 -30.77 28.94
C PRO A 186 15.72 -30.03 29.54
N GLN A 187 14.56 -30.68 29.59
CA GLN A 187 13.31 -30.06 30.08
C GLN A 187 13.36 -29.64 31.56
N ASP A 188 14.30 -30.18 32.34
CA ASP A 188 14.53 -29.84 33.74
C ASP A 188 15.51 -28.68 33.94
N GLN A 189 15.96 -28.03 32.85
CA GLN A 189 16.90 -26.91 32.88
C GLN A 189 16.41 -25.71 32.06
N THR A 190 16.90 -24.53 32.40
CA THR A 190 16.60 -23.27 31.71
C THR A 190 17.82 -22.35 31.74
N TYR A 191 17.91 -21.41 30.79
CA TYR A 191 18.88 -20.34 30.88
C TYR A 191 18.31 -19.22 31.76
N GLN A 192 19.11 -18.73 32.70
CA GLN A 192 18.74 -17.61 33.56
C GLN A 192 19.69 -16.44 33.36
N LEU A 193 19.10 -15.25 33.35
CA LEU A 193 19.78 -13.98 33.12
C LEU A 193 20.01 -13.26 34.45
N TRP A 194 21.21 -12.71 34.59
CA TRP A 194 21.66 -12.06 35.83
C TRP A 194 22.22 -10.68 35.56
N LEU A 195 21.86 -9.71 36.38
CA LEU A 195 22.61 -8.47 36.54
C LEU A 195 23.45 -8.54 37.81
N ILE A 196 24.69 -8.06 37.73
CA ILE A 196 25.68 -8.22 38.80
C ILE A 196 26.16 -6.83 39.22
N ASP A 197 25.96 -6.53 40.50
CA ASP A 197 26.53 -5.37 41.19
C ASP A 197 27.48 -5.87 42.29
N GLY A 198 28.79 -5.78 42.03
CA GLY A 198 29.81 -6.38 42.88
C GLY A 198 29.70 -7.91 42.95
N SER A 199 29.29 -8.43 44.10
CA SER A 199 29.14 -9.88 44.34
C SER A 199 27.68 -10.35 44.45
N GLN A 200 26.72 -9.47 44.18
CA GLN A 200 25.29 -9.78 44.29
C GLN A 200 24.68 -9.95 42.90
N PRO A 201 24.42 -11.21 42.47
CA PRO A 201 23.65 -11.48 41.26
C PRO A 201 22.16 -11.26 41.53
N GLU A 202 21.51 -10.52 40.64
CA GLU A 202 20.07 -10.27 40.62
C GLU A 202 19.47 -11.01 39.42
N SER A 203 18.47 -11.86 39.66
CA SER A 203 17.74 -12.54 38.59
C SER A 203 16.87 -11.53 37.84
N VAL A 204 17.06 -11.44 36.52
CA VAL A 204 16.36 -10.48 35.66
C VAL A 204 15.54 -11.13 34.55
N GLY A 205 15.45 -12.46 34.56
CA GLY A 205 14.57 -13.21 33.67
C GLY A 205 15.09 -14.58 33.28
N LEU A 206 14.23 -15.34 32.63
CA LEU A 206 14.57 -16.63 32.02
C LEU A 206 14.64 -16.46 30.51
N LEU A 207 15.61 -17.12 29.88
CA LEU A 207 15.81 -17.11 28.45
C LEU A 207 15.38 -18.46 27.87
N SER A 208 14.31 -18.45 27.10
CA SER A 208 13.86 -19.62 26.36
C SER A 208 14.53 -19.65 24.98
N THR A 209 14.95 -20.84 24.55
CA THR A 209 15.57 -21.07 23.24
C THR A 209 14.59 -21.74 22.30
N GLY A 210 14.48 -21.22 21.08
CA GLY A 210 13.75 -21.87 19.99
C GLY A 210 14.48 -23.12 19.46
N PRO A 211 13.81 -23.93 18.61
CA PRO A 211 14.39 -25.13 17.99
C PRO A 211 15.62 -24.85 17.12
N ASP A 212 15.78 -23.60 16.69
CA ASP A 212 16.86 -23.05 15.89
C ASP A 212 18.04 -22.52 16.74
N GLY A 213 18.00 -22.70 18.06
CA GLY A 213 19.05 -22.24 18.99
C GLY A 213 19.10 -20.72 19.16
N HIS A 214 18.06 -20.00 18.70
CA HIS A 214 17.93 -18.56 18.91
C HIS A 214 17.10 -18.31 20.17
N GLY A 215 17.55 -17.35 20.98
CA GLY A 215 16.83 -16.91 22.17
C GLY A 215 16.79 -15.39 22.21
N THR A 216 15.58 -14.84 22.34
CA THR A 216 15.37 -13.41 22.58
C THR A 216 14.62 -13.26 23.89
N ALA A 217 15.08 -12.36 24.75
CA ALA A 217 14.36 -11.99 25.95
C ALA A 217 14.46 -10.47 26.18
N GLU A 218 13.40 -9.92 26.74
CA GLU A 218 13.39 -8.58 27.30
C GLU A 218 13.83 -8.69 28.77
N VAL A 219 14.74 -7.81 29.16
CA VAL A 219 15.34 -7.78 30.50
C VAL A 219 14.84 -6.53 31.20
N MET A 220 14.22 -6.72 32.35
CA MET A 220 13.72 -5.64 33.20
C MET A 220 14.54 -5.61 34.49
N ALA A 221 15.38 -4.59 34.62
CA ALA A 221 16.18 -4.34 35.81
C ALA A 221 15.38 -3.57 36.86
N GLN A 222 15.67 -3.79 38.15
CA GLN A 222 15.08 -2.99 39.23
C GLN A 222 15.66 -1.56 39.30
N ARG A 223 16.84 -1.34 38.74
CA ARG A 223 17.57 -0.06 38.74
C ARG A 223 18.12 0.23 37.34
N PRO A 224 18.50 1.48 37.02
CA PRO A 224 19.16 1.79 35.76
C PRO A 224 20.38 0.90 35.51
N PHE A 225 20.62 0.51 34.26
CA PHE A 225 21.73 -0.37 33.88
C PHE A 225 23.10 0.21 34.27
N SER A 226 23.24 1.52 34.39
CA SER A 226 24.44 2.24 34.84
C SER A 226 24.87 1.91 36.28
N GLN A 227 23.99 1.29 37.08
CA GLN A 227 24.29 0.84 38.44
C GLN A 227 24.80 -0.60 38.52
N TYR A 228 24.82 -1.33 37.41
CA TYR A 228 25.31 -2.71 37.35
C TYR A 228 26.67 -2.76 36.66
N GLN A 229 27.52 -3.68 37.10
CA GLN A 229 28.90 -3.79 36.62
C GLN A 229 29.03 -4.88 35.55
N ALA A 230 28.21 -5.92 35.64
CA ALA A 230 28.24 -7.02 34.71
C ALA A 230 26.87 -7.63 34.47
N PHE A 231 26.74 -8.31 33.33
CA PHE A 231 25.62 -9.15 32.96
C PHE A 231 26.10 -10.59 32.80
N GLY A 232 25.29 -11.54 33.24
CA GLY A 232 25.63 -12.97 33.23
C GLY A 232 24.51 -13.86 32.74
N ILE A 233 24.89 -15.02 32.21
CA ILE A 233 23.97 -16.11 31.84
C ILE A 233 24.47 -17.40 32.47
N SER A 234 23.59 -18.12 33.14
CA SER A 234 23.87 -19.46 33.68
C SER A 234 22.80 -20.47 33.26
N ILE A 235 23.09 -21.75 33.47
CA ILE A 235 22.13 -22.84 33.28
C ILE A 235 21.59 -23.21 34.65
N GLU A 236 20.29 -23.11 34.84
CA GLU A 236 19.63 -23.28 36.13
C GLU A 236 18.52 -24.34 36.04
N PRO A 237 18.03 -24.90 37.16
CA PRO A 237 16.87 -25.77 37.16
C PRO A 237 15.64 -25.10 36.54
N ALA A 238 14.73 -25.92 35.98
CA ALA A 238 13.47 -25.43 35.43
C ALA A 238 12.71 -24.57 36.45
N GLY A 239 12.32 -23.36 36.03
CA GLY A 239 11.70 -22.34 36.89
C GLY A 239 12.67 -21.27 37.42
N GLY A 240 13.98 -21.46 37.22
CA GLY A 240 15.01 -20.54 37.69
C GLY A 240 15.39 -20.76 39.16
N SER A 241 16.31 -19.93 39.63
CA SER A 241 16.86 -19.94 40.99
C SER A 241 16.95 -18.52 41.56
N ASP A 242 16.96 -18.39 42.89
CA ASP A 242 17.15 -17.10 43.56
C ASP A 242 18.61 -16.62 43.49
N GLN A 243 19.55 -17.55 43.37
CA GLN A 243 20.98 -17.30 43.15
C GLN A 243 21.53 -18.30 42.12
N PRO A 244 22.59 -17.95 41.38
CA PRO A 244 23.19 -18.86 40.41
C PRO A 244 23.64 -20.17 41.08
N THR A 245 23.14 -21.31 40.61
CA THR A 245 23.54 -22.64 41.11
C THR A 245 24.70 -23.21 40.30
N THR A 246 24.89 -22.72 39.07
CA THR A 246 26.01 -23.10 38.21
C THR A 246 26.96 -21.93 37.96
N THR A 247 28.18 -22.25 37.51
CA THR A 247 29.11 -21.21 37.06
C THR A 247 28.53 -20.56 35.80
N PRO A 248 28.41 -19.22 35.75
CA PRO A 248 27.91 -18.55 34.56
C PRO A 248 28.72 -18.91 33.31
N ILE A 249 28.02 -19.25 32.24
CA ILE A 249 28.59 -19.59 30.93
C ILE A 249 28.95 -18.33 30.12
N VAL A 250 28.32 -17.21 30.46
CA VAL A 250 28.61 -15.89 29.90
C VAL A 250 28.68 -14.90 31.06
N VAL A 251 29.72 -14.07 31.07
CA VAL A 251 29.82 -12.88 31.92
C VAL A 251 30.45 -11.78 31.10
N VAL A 252 29.77 -10.64 30.99
CA VAL A 252 30.24 -9.46 30.26
C VAL A 252 30.13 -8.21 31.13
N SER A 253 31.05 -7.27 30.96
CA SER A 253 31.00 -5.96 31.62
C SER A 253 30.03 -5.02 30.91
N LEU A 254 29.33 -4.16 31.67
CA LEU A 254 28.37 -3.16 31.18
C LEU A 254 28.97 -1.73 31.13
#